data_AF-A0A961AXI1-F1
#
_entry.id   AF-A0A961AXI1-F1
#
_cell.length_a   1.000
_cell.length_b   1.000
_cell.length_c   1.000
_cell.angle_alpha   90.00
_cell.angle_beta   90.00
_cell.angle_gamma   90.00
#
_symmetry.space_group_name_H-M   'P 1'
#
loop_
_entity.id
_entity.type
_entity.pdbx_description
1 polymer ?
#
loop_
_entity_poly.entity_id
_entity_poly.type
_entity_poly.pdbx_seq_one_letter_code
_entity_poly.pdbx_strand_id
1 'polypeptide(L)'
;MEIETAINHKIPILPVLIGNTPMPNADELPPSIATIAVQNAVPVGVLHDFHTHMQMLLPQIETILGALAKRSAIHTNVDIIYRACQAIMRFLSDSAYQSQQGFLDHVVWQVSGASTFMSTARLHDIAVTLFLHRVTRLANFIELHFIISFWADGAEMEHALAGWVIRQLEETPLITDGPFSFTEETDRYQLKVRWSDEDARSVWKIVTDEPLRLSLAYVATISPIRHD
;
A
#
# COMPACT_ATOMS: atom_id res chain seq x y z
N MET A 1 -9.97 28.65 -19.92
CA MET A 1 -11.24 27.96 -19.65
C MET A 1 -10.95 26.70 -18.83
N GLU A 2 -10.48 26.86 -17.60
CA GLU A 2 -10.08 25.72 -16.73
C GLU A 2 -11.15 25.43 -15.69
N ILE A 3 -11.66 26.49 -15.06
CA ILE A 3 -12.75 26.42 -14.07
C ILE A 3 -14.03 25.85 -14.71
N GLU A 4 -14.44 26.36 -15.87
CA GLU A 4 -15.60 25.84 -16.61
C GLU A 4 -15.43 24.35 -16.96
N THR A 5 -14.22 23.95 -17.36
CA THR A 5 -13.89 22.56 -17.66
C THR A 5 -14.02 21.70 -16.40
N ALA A 6 -13.53 22.17 -15.25
CA ALA A 6 -13.66 21.46 -13.97
C ALA A 6 -15.13 21.28 -13.56
N ILE A 7 -15.96 22.32 -13.67
CA ILE A 7 -17.40 22.25 -13.40
C ILE A 7 -18.06 21.22 -14.33
N ASN A 8 -17.80 21.29 -15.63
CA ASN A 8 -18.40 20.38 -16.62
C ASN A 8 -18.02 18.92 -16.38
N HIS A 9 -16.79 18.66 -15.94
CA HIS A 9 -16.30 17.31 -15.62
C HIS A 9 -16.61 16.87 -14.18
N LYS A 10 -17.37 17.67 -13.40
CA LYS A 10 -17.65 17.42 -11.98
C LYS A 10 -16.38 17.20 -11.15
N ILE A 11 -15.30 17.88 -11.55
CA ILE A 11 -14.08 17.94 -10.74
C ILE A 11 -14.42 18.83 -9.54
N PRO A 12 -14.15 18.37 -8.30
CA PRO A 12 -14.38 19.16 -7.10
C PRO A 12 -13.53 20.42 -7.13
N ILE A 13 -14.16 21.55 -6.79
CA ILE A 13 -13.50 22.85 -6.72
C ILE A 13 -13.56 23.29 -5.26
N LEU A 14 -12.41 23.68 -4.70
CA LEU A 14 -12.31 24.31 -3.40
C LEU A 14 -11.80 25.74 -3.61
N PRO A 15 -12.67 26.75 -3.55
CA PRO A 15 -12.23 28.13 -3.69
C PRO A 15 -11.33 28.53 -2.52
N VAL A 16 -10.24 29.25 -2.83
CA VAL A 16 -9.31 29.77 -1.83
C VAL A 16 -9.26 31.29 -1.94
N LEU A 17 -9.57 31.98 -0.84
CA LEU A 17 -9.54 33.44 -0.76
C LEU A 17 -8.17 33.88 -0.22
N ILE A 18 -7.46 34.72 -0.97
CA ILE A 18 -6.12 35.18 -0.57
C ILE A 18 -6.21 36.49 0.19
N GLY A 19 -5.67 36.50 1.41
CA GLY A 19 -5.71 37.65 2.31
C GLY A 19 -7.16 38.06 2.60
N ASN A 20 -7.47 39.34 2.35
CA ASN A 20 -8.81 39.91 2.55
C ASN A 20 -9.62 39.98 1.25
N THR A 21 -9.25 39.22 0.21
CA THR A 21 -9.98 39.21 -1.06
C THR A 21 -11.37 38.60 -0.84
N PRO A 22 -12.47 39.36 -1.02
CA PRO A 22 -13.80 38.82 -0.83
C PRO A 22 -14.16 37.85 -1.96
N MET A 23 -15.10 36.94 -1.66
CA MET A 23 -15.72 36.12 -2.70
C MET A 23 -16.57 37.03 -3.61
N PRO A 24 -16.42 36.95 -4.94
CA PRO A 24 -17.29 37.69 -5.85
C PRO A 24 -18.73 37.17 -5.77
N ASN A 25 -19.69 38.05 -6.03
CA ASN A 25 -21.10 37.69 -6.14
C ASN A 25 -21.38 36.94 -7.45
N ALA A 26 -22.48 36.18 -7.49
CA ALA A 26 -22.82 35.35 -8.65
C ALA A 26 -23.06 36.17 -9.94
N ASP A 27 -23.54 37.41 -9.81
CA ASP A 27 -23.78 38.37 -10.90
C ASP A 27 -22.50 39.06 -11.40
N GLU A 28 -21.43 39.03 -10.61
CA GLU A 28 -20.10 39.52 -10.98
C GLU A 28 -19.29 38.47 -11.78
N LEU A 29 -19.82 37.25 -11.89
CA LEU A 29 -19.19 36.13 -12.57
C LEU A 29 -19.87 35.80 -13.90
N PRO A 30 -19.14 35.25 -14.89
CA PRO A 30 -19.74 34.63 -16.06
C PRO A 30 -20.77 33.55 -15.67
N PRO A 31 -21.90 33.43 -16.40
CA PRO A 31 -22.95 32.47 -16.05
C PRO A 31 -22.47 31.02 -15.93
N SER A 32 -21.44 30.65 -16.69
CA SER A 32 -20.80 29.33 -16.69
C SER A 32 -20.10 28.97 -15.38
N ILE A 33 -19.69 29.95 -14.57
CA ILE A 33 -18.96 29.75 -13.31
C ILE A 33 -19.62 30.40 -12.09
N ALA A 34 -20.78 31.04 -12.25
CA ALA A 34 -21.51 31.72 -11.18
C ALA A 34 -21.82 30.82 -9.97
N THR A 35 -21.89 29.50 -10.18
CA THR A 35 -22.08 28.49 -9.12
C THR A 35 -20.94 28.47 -8.09
N ILE A 36 -19.76 29.01 -8.41
CA ILE A 36 -18.62 29.08 -7.49
C ILE A 36 -18.88 30.08 -6.37
N ALA A 37 -19.60 31.18 -6.63
CA ALA A 37 -19.88 32.23 -5.63
C ALA A 37 -20.60 31.71 -4.37
N VAL A 38 -21.31 30.58 -4.47
CA VAL A 38 -22.06 29.97 -3.36
C VAL A 38 -21.33 28.78 -2.70
N GLN A 39 -20.11 28.47 -3.13
CA GLN A 39 -19.30 27.42 -2.50
C GLN A 39 -18.58 27.92 -1.25
N ASN A 40 -18.35 27.03 -0.29
CA ASN A 40 -17.55 27.33 0.89
C ASN A 40 -16.10 27.56 0.47
N ALA A 41 -15.61 28.77 0.68
CA ALA A 41 -14.23 29.15 0.38
C ALA A 41 -13.34 29.11 1.62
N VAL A 42 -12.06 28.81 1.43
CA VAL A 42 -11.07 28.77 2.53
C VAL A 42 -10.20 30.01 2.48
N PRO A 43 -10.17 30.83 3.55
CA PRO A 43 -9.28 31.99 3.59
C PRO A 43 -7.85 31.58 3.90
N VAL A 44 -6.91 32.00 3.06
CA VAL A 44 -5.47 31.82 3.26
C VAL A 44 -4.84 33.18 3.46
N GLY A 45 -4.26 33.39 4.64
CA GLY A 45 -3.59 34.64 5.00
C GLY A 45 -2.36 34.89 4.13
N VAL A 46 -1.94 36.15 4.08
CA VAL A 46 -0.69 36.56 3.45
C VAL A 46 0.39 36.75 4.53
N LEU A 47 1.66 36.56 4.17
CA LEU A 47 2.81 36.75 5.06
C LEU A 47 2.86 35.74 6.23
N HIS A 48 2.65 36.17 7.47
CA HIS A 48 2.94 35.39 8.68
C HIS A 48 1.97 34.21 8.88
N ASP A 49 0.71 34.39 8.47
CA ASP A 49 -0.35 33.41 8.70
C ASP A 49 -0.47 32.37 7.57
N PHE A 50 0.27 32.55 6.48
CA PHE A 50 0.22 31.67 5.31
C PHE A 50 0.51 30.21 5.68
N HIS A 51 1.58 29.97 6.44
CA HIS A 51 1.98 28.61 6.80
C HIS A 51 0.92 27.90 7.65
N THR A 52 0.38 28.59 8.65
CA THR A 52 -0.67 28.08 9.52
C THR A 52 -1.95 27.77 8.74
N HIS A 53 -2.36 28.66 7.83
CA HIS A 53 -3.56 28.44 7.03
C HIS A 53 -3.40 27.31 6.02
N MET A 54 -2.21 27.15 5.43
CA MET A 54 -1.90 26.02 4.56
C MET A 54 -1.92 24.68 5.33
N GLN A 55 -1.44 24.66 6.59
CA GLN A 55 -1.55 23.47 7.44
C GLN A 55 -3.00 23.11 7.79
N MET A 56 -3.92 24.10 7.85
CA MET A 56 -5.35 23.85 8.05
C MET A 56 -6.09 23.48 6.76
N LEU A 57 -5.59 23.89 5.59
CA LEU A 57 -6.17 23.57 4.29
C LEU A 57 -5.93 22.10 3.91
N LEU A 58 -4.76 21.55 4.25
CA LEU A 58 -4.38 20.18 3.88
C LEU A 58 -5.41 19.13 4.36
N PRO A 59 -5.84 19.11 5.63
CA PRO A 59 -6.84 18.15 6.11
C PRO A 59 -8.22 18.29 5.45
N GLN A 60 -8.59 19.50 5.02
CA GLN A 60 -9.84 19.74 4.30
C GLN A 60 -9.80 19.16 2.88
N ILE A 61 -8.66 19.34 2.19
CA ILE A 61 -8.42 18.71 0.89
C ILE A 61 -8.46 17.18 1.05
N GLU A 62 -7.78 16.64 2.05
CA GLU A 62 -7.78 15.20 2.36
C GLU A 62 -9.19 14.67 2.64
N THR A 63 -10.01 15.42 3.38
CA THR A 63 -11.41 15.07 3.66
C THR A 63 -12.27 15.04 2.39
N ILE A 64 -12.14 16.06 1.54
CA ILE A 64 -12.87 16.14 0.27
C ILE A 64 -12.45 14.97 -0.63
N LEU A 65 -11.15 14.75 -0.81
CA LEU A 65 -10.62 13.64 -1.59
C LEU A 65 -11.07 12.28 -1.03
N GLY A 66 -11.13 12.12 0.29
CA GLY A 66 -11.63 10.93 0.96
C GLY A 66 -13.11 10.66 0.69
N ALA A 67 -13.95 11.70 0.70
CA ALA A 67 -15.38 11.59 0.41
C ALA A 67 -15.68 11.29 -1.07
N LEU A 68 -14.79 11.73 -1.96
CA LEU A 68 -14.92 11.56 -3.42
C LEU A 68 -14.25 10.31 -3.95
N ALA A 69 -13.35 9.72 -3.17
CA ALA A 69 -12.79 8.42 -3.49
C ALA A 69 -13.96 7.46 -3.70
N LYS A 70 -14.13 6.99 -4.94
CA LYS A 70 -15.09 5.92 -5.26
C LYS A 70 -14.85 4.81 -4.24
N ARG A 71 -15.91 4.21 -3.70
CA ARG A 71 -15.80 2.97 -2.94
C ARG A 71 -15.11 1.94 -3.83
N SER A 72 -13.81 1.80 -3.68
CA SER A 72 -13.02 0.82 -4.41
C SER A 72 -13.49 -0.56 -3.99
N ALA A 73 -13.76 -1.45 -4.95
CA ALA A 73 -14.13 -2.85 -4.67
C ALA A 73 -13.07 -3.56 -3.79
N ILE A 74 -11.81 -3.08 -3.87
CA ILE A 74 -10.71 -3.51 -3.00
C ILE A 74 -10.99 -3.20 -1.52
N HIS A 75 -11.69 -2.11 -1.21
CA HIS A 75 -11.96 -1.71 0.18
C HIS A 75 -13.14 -2.47 0.80
N THR A 76 -13.97 -3.15 0.02
CA THR A 76 -15.09 -3.96 0.52
C THR A 76 -14.69 -5.39 0.90
N ASN A 77 -13.53 -5.88 0.44
CA ASN A 77 -13.03 -7.21 0.81
C ASN A 77 -12.15 -7.14 2.07
N VAL A 78 -12.68 -7.62 3.19
CA VAL A 78 -12.02 -7.57 4.51
C VAL A 78 -10.78 -8.49 4.56
N ASP A 79 -10.75 -9.56 3.77
CA ASP A 79 -9.70 -10.57 3.81
C ASP A 79 -8.59 -10.35 2.76
N ILE A 80 -8.71 -9.34 1.91
CA ILE A 80 -7.83 -9.17 0.74
C ILE A 80 -6.35 -9.05 1.11
N ILE A 81 -6.07 -8.42 2.26
CA ILE A 81 -4.71 -8.25 2.79
C ILE A 81 -4.15 -9.60 3.23
N TYR A 82 -4.92 -10.34 4.04
CA TYR A 82 -4.50 -11.66 4.53
C TYR A 82 -4.24 -12.62 3.38
N ARG A 83 -5.15 -12.68 2.41
CA ARG A 83 -5.04 -13.51 1.21
C ARG A 83 -3.83 -13.14 0.36
N ALA A 84 -3.54 -11.85 0.20
CA ALA A 84 -2.34 -11.40 -0.52
C ALA A 84 -1.05 -11.85 0.17
N CYS A 85 -0.93 -11.67 1.50
CA CYS A 85 0.24 -12.14 2.24
C CYS A 85 0.42 -13.66 2.15
N GLN A 86 -0.68 -14.42 2.27
CA GLN A 86 -0.67 -15.87 2.11
C GLN A 86 -0.28 -16.29 0.68
N ALA A 87 -0.74 -15.57 -0.34
CA ALA A 87 -0.40 -15.86 -1.72
C ALA A 87 1.11 -15.67 -1.99
N ILE A 88 1.75 -14.65 -1.42
CA ILE A 88 3.21 -14.45 -1.53
C ILE A 88 3.95 -15.63 -0.89
N MET A 89 3.60 -15.99 0.34
CA MET A 89 4.26 -17.10 1.04
C MET A 89 4.01 -18.45 0.37
N ARG A 90 2.80 -18.67 -0.15
CA ARG A 90 2.47 -19.87 -0.91
C ARG A 90 3.21 -19.95 -2.24
N PHE A 91 3.32 -18.85 -2.98
CA PHE A 91 4.14 -18.79 -4.19
C PHE A 91 5.58 -19.22 -3.89
N LEU A 92 6.20 -18.67 -2.84
CA LEU A 92 7.55 -19.07 -2.43
C LEU A 92 7.63 -20.54 -2.02
N SER A 93 6.67 -21.04 -1.23
CA SER A 93 6.62 -22.45 -0.83
C SER A 93 6.47 -23.40 -2.01
N ASP A 94 5.59 -23.08 -2.96
CA ASP A 94 5.32 -23.92 -4.14
C ASP A 94 6.55 -23.91 -5.09
N SER A 95 7.18 -22.74 -5.29
CA SER A 95 8.43 -22.64 -6.06
C SER A 95 9.59 -23.39 -5.40
N ALA A 96 9.67 -23.37 -4.07
CA ALA A 96 10.69 -24.11 -3.32
C ALA A 96 10.55 -25.62 -3.52
N TYR A 97 9.33 -26.14 -3.35
CA TYR A 97 9.01 -27.55 -3.61
C TYR A 97 9.34 -27.97 -5.05
N GLN A 98 9.05 -27.12 -6.03
CA GLN A 98 9.32 -27.41 -7.45
C GLN A 98 10.82 -27.38 -7.80
N SER A 99 11.62 -26.61 -7.07
CA SER A 99 13.06 -26.47 -7.35
C SER A 99 13.88 -27.73 -7.07
N GLN A 100 13.34 -28.68 -6.27
CA GLN A 100 14.01 -29.91 -5.84
C GLN A 100 15.38 -29.67 -5.17
N GLN A 101 15.58 -28.49 -4.56
CA GLN A 101 16.78 -28.20 -3.78
C GLN A 101 16.55 -28.64 -2.33
N GLY A 102 17.20 -29.73 -1.91
CA GLY A 102 16.89 -30.41 -0.65
C GLY A 102 16.97 -29.57 0.63
N PHE A 103 17.71 -28.45 0.64
CA PHE A 103 17.71 -27.55 1.81
C PHE A 103 16.41 -26.76 1.98
N LEU A 104 15.60 -26.62 0.93
CA LEU A 104 14.33 -25.91 0.95
C LEU A 104 13.18 -26.77 1.49
N ASP A 105 13.34 -28.09 1.52
CA ASP A 105 12.29 -29.05 1.92
C ASP A 105 11.84 -28.89 3.37
N HIS A 106 12.69 -28.28 4.20
CA HIS A 106 12.45 -28.08 5.64
C HIS A 106 12.10 -26.63 5.99
N VAL A 107 12.03 -25.74 5.00
CA VAL A 107 11.74 -24.32 5.24
C VAL A 107 10.28 -24.14 5.62
N VAL A 108 10.05 -23.52 6.78
CA VAL A 108 8.71 -23.09 7.17
C VAL A 108 8.41 -21.72 6.57
N TRP A 109 7.40 -21.66 5.70
CA TRP A 109 6.90 -20.44 5.06
C TRP A 109 5.71 -19.89 5.83
N GLN A 110 5.83 -18.68 6.37
CA GLN A 110 4.79 -18.14 7.24
C GLN A 110 4.60 -16.63 7.14
N VAL A 111 3.37 -16.19 7.45
CA VAL A 111 3.01 -14.79 7.66
C VAL A 111 2.85 -14.58 9.16
N SER A 112 3.57 -13.61 9.73
CA SER A 112 3.47 -13.32 11.16
C SER A 112 3.07 -11.87 11.41
N GLY A 113 2.13 -11.68 12.34
CA GLY A 113 1.87 -10.40 12.98
C GLY A 113 2.79 -10.19 14.19
N ALA A 114 2.85 -8.96 14.69
CA ALA A 114 3.68 -8.60 15.86
C ALA A 114 3.35 -9.44 17.12
N SER A 115 2.08 -9.80 17.32
CA SER A 115 1.65 -10.62 18.47
C SER A 115 2.04 -12.10 18.38
N THR A 116 2.29 -12.61 17.18
CA THR A 116 2.60 -14.03 16.90
C THR A 116 4.10 -14.24 16.63
N PHE A 117 4.88 -13.15 16.72
CA PHE A 117 6.29 -13.05 16.34
C PHE A 117 7.15 -14.19 16.90
N MET A 118 6.92 -14.60 18.15
CA MET A 118 7.80 -15.52 18.88
C MET A 118 7.31 -16.95 19.01
N SER A 119 6.00 -17.20 18.96
CA SER A 119 5.50 -18.57 19.15
C SER A 119 5.94 -19.51 18.04
N THR A 120 6.13 -18.99 16.83
CA THR A 120 6.25 -19.81 15.62
C THR A 120 7.69 -19.83 15.08
N ALA A 121 8.38 -18.69 15.05
CA ALA A 121 9.74 -18.60 14.49
C ALA A 121 10.81 -19.34 15.33
N ARG A 122 10.66 -19.42 16.67
CA ARG A 122 11.62 -20.14 17.53
C ARG A 122 11.42 -21.66 17.57
N LEU A 123 10.35 -22.18 16.98
CA LEU A 123 10.06 -23.61 16.96
C LEU A 123 10.66 -24.34 15.75
N HIS A 124 11.25 -23.60 14.81
CA HIS A 124 11.68 -24.13 13.53
C HIS A 124 13.16 -23.84 13.30
N ASP A 125 13.89 -24.87 12.87
CA ASP A 125 15.33 -24.79 12.58
C ASP A 125 15.59 -23.90 11.34
N ILE A 126 14.65 -23.87 10.38
CA ILE A 126 14.73 -23.04 9.18
C ILE A 126 13.34 -22.44 8.86
N ALA A 127 13.26 -21.12 8.74
CA ALA A 127 12.01 -20.43 8.40
C ALA A 127 12.22 -19.19 7.54
N VAL A 128 11.19 -18.85 6.75
CA VAL A 128 11.05 -17.59 6.03
C VAL A 128 9.75 -16.95 6.47
N THR A 129 9.83 -15.73 7.00
CA THR A 129 8.68 -15.06 7.61
C THR A 129 8.40 -13.71 6.96
N LEU A 130 7.14 -13.50 6.53
CA LEU A 130 6.63 -12.22 6.08
C LEU A 130 6.10 -11.41 7.26
N PHE A 131 6.61 -10.19 7.43
CA PHE A 131 6.12 -9.23 8.41
C PHE A 131 5.53 -8.01 7.72
N LEU A 132 4.20 -7.92 7.75
CA LEU A 132 3.47 -6.75 7.27
C LEU A 132 3.55 -5.64 8.31
N HIS A 133 4.13 -4.49 7.94
CA HIS A 133 4.33 -3.36 8.86
C HIS A 133 3.49 -2.13 8.51
N ARG A 134 3.14 -1.95 7.23
CA ARG A 134 2.28 -0.85 6.80
C ARG A 134 1.36 -1.26 5.64
N VAL A 135 0.13 -0.75 5.69
CA VAL A 135 -0.86 -0.89 4.61
C VAL A 135 -1.27 0.49 4.15
N THR A 136 -1.05 0.79 2.87
CA THR A 136 -1.45 2.06 2.26
C THR A 136 -2.66 1.80 1.35
N ARG A 137 -3.80 2.42 1.68
CA ARG A 137 -5.03 2.31 0.89
C ARG A 137 -5.11 3.51 -0.06
N LEU A 138 -5.03 3.25 -1.36
CA LEU A 138 -5.13 4.26 -2.42
C LEU A 138 -6.41 4.05 -3.22
N ALA A 139 -6.80 5.06 -4.01
CA ALA A 139 -8.10 5.09 -4.70
C ALA A 139 -8.39 3.83 -5.54
N ASN A 140 -7.36 3.27 -6.21
CA ASN A 140 -7.53 2.15 -7.14
C ASN A 140 -6.70 0.90 -6.77
N PHE A 141 -5.95 0.93 -5.66
CA PHE A 141 -5.08 -0.17 -5.25
C PHE A 141 -4.73 -0.11 -3.77
N ILE A 142 -4.26 -1.22 -3.21
CA ILE A 142 -3.65 -1.28 -1.88
C ILE A 142 -2.17 -1.58 -2.05
N GLU A 143 -1.32 -0.89 -1.31
CA GLU A 143 0.08 -1.29 -1.12
C GLU A 143 0.27 -1.93 0.25
N LEU A 144 0.91 -3.09 0.26
CA LEU A 144 1.36 -3.80 1.43
C LEU A 144 2.87 -3.62 1.53
N HIS A 145 3.33 -2.97 2.59
CA HIS A 145 4.74 -2.82 2.89
C HIS A 145 5.13 -3.85 3.94
N PHE A 146 6.09 -4.69 3.59
CA PHE A 146 6.50 -5.80 4.43
C PHE A 146 8.00 -6.05 4.34
N ILE A 147 8.53 -6.73 5.35
CA ILE A 147 9.86 -7.32 5.29
C ILE A 147 9.73 -8.84 5.24
N ILE A 148 10.64 -9.50 4.53
CA ILE A 148 10.86 -10.94 4.60
C ILE A 148 12.13 -11.17 5.42
N SER A 149 12.01 -11.95 6.49
CA SER A 149 13.14 -12.34 7.34
C SER A 149 13.48 -13.80 7.17
N PHE A 150 14.77 -14.09 7.27
CA PHE A 150 15.33 -15.43 7.12
C PHE A 150 15.82 -15.92 8.48
N TRP A 151 15.46 -17.15 8.82
CA TRP A 151 15.79 -17.80 10.09
C TRP A 151 16.48 -19.12 9.76
N ALA A 152 17.71 -19.28 10.21
CA ALA A 152 18.44 -20.54 10.11
C ALA A 152 19.57 -20.62 11.14
N ASP A 153 20.07 -21.82 11.37
CA ASP A 153 21.29 -22.07 12.13
C ASP A 153 22.54 -21.72 11.31
N GLY A 154 22.73 -20.42 11.07
CA GLY A 154 23.95 -19.87 10.47
C GLY A 154 23.72 -18.90 9.32
N ALA A 155 24.65 -17.94 9.20
CA ALA A 155 24.57 -16.86 8.21
C ALA A 155 24.59 -17.39 6.76
N GLU A 156 25.32 -18.46 6.46
CA GLU A 156 25.37 -19.05 5.12
C GLU A 156 23.97 -19.45 4.63
N MET A 157 23.23 -20.18 5.46
CA MET A 157 21.89 -20.65 5.14
C MET A 157 20.90 -19.48 5.04
N GLU A 158 20.98 -18.50 5.97
CA GLU A 158 20.17 -17.27 5.87
C GLU A 158 20.42 -16.53 4.55
N HIS A 159 21.68 -16.40 4.12
CA HIS A 159 22.05 -15.77 2.85
C HIS A 159 21.62 -16.59 1.64
N ALA A 160 21.71 -17.91 1.68
CA ALA A 160 21.24 -18.80 0.61
C ALA A 160 19.71 -18.66 0.41
N LEU A 161 18.95 -18.66 1.51
CA LEU A 161 17.50 -18.43 1.48
C LEU A 161 17.17 -17.05 0.94
N ALA A 162 17.88 -16.02 1.40
CA ALA A 162 17.68 -14.66 0.92
C ALA A 162 17.93 -14.55 -0.59
N GLY A 163 19.05 -15.08 -1.08
CA GLY A 163 19.36 -15.10 -2.51
C GLY A 163 18.32 -15.85 -3.34
N TRP A 164 17.83 -16.98 -2.82
CA TRP A 164 16.78 -17.76 -3.48
C TRP A 164 15.45 -16.98 -3.55
N VAL A 165 15.00 -16.39 -2.44
CA VAL A 165 13.75 -15.60 -2.39
C VAL A 165 13.84 -14.37 -3.30
N ILE A 166 14.97 -13.65 -3.29
CA ILE A 166 15.21 -12.51 -4.19
C ILE A 166 14.98 -12.95 -5.64
N ARG A 167 15.66 -14.03 -6.04
CA ARG A 167 15.56 -14.56 -7.41
C ARG A 167 14.11 -14.88 -7.78
N GLN A 168 13.35 -15.56 -6.92
CA GLN A 168 11.96 -15.92 -7.22
C GLN A 168 11.07 -14.68 -7.42
N LEU A 169 11.21 -13.68 -6.56
CA LEU A 169 10.38 -12.47 -6.62
C LEU A 169 10.79 -11.53 -7.77
N GLU A 170 12.06 -11.56 -8.19
CA GLU A 170 12.54 -10.80 -9.36
C GLU A 170 12.18 -11.48 -10.69
N GLU A 171 12.28 -12.82 -10.76
CA GLU A 171 11.91 -13.59 -11.96
C GLU A 171 10.39 -13.60 -12.18
N THR A 172 9.60 -13.63 -11.11
CA THR A 172 8.13 -13.66 -11.17
C THR A 172 7.51 -12.58 -10.27
N PRO A 173 7.60 -11.29 -10.64
CA PRO A 173 7.09 -10.19 -9.82
C PRO A 173 5.56 -10.08 -9.85
N LEU A 174 4.90 -10.74 -10.81
CA LEU A 174 3.45 -10.78 -10.93
C LEU A 174 2.95 -12.15 -10.49
N ILE A 175 2.28 -12.20 -9.34
CA ILE A 175 1.71 -13.43 -8.79
C ILE A 175 0.27 -13.52 -9.30
N THR A 176 0.10 -14.22 -10.42
CA THR A 176 -1.20 -14.49 -11.08
C THR A 176 -1.43 -16.00 -11.12
N ASP A 177 -2.62 -16.43 -10.72
CA ASP A 177 -3.14 -17.81 -10.63
C ASP A 177 -2.91 -18.59 -9.33
N GLY A 178 -3.91 -19.43 -8.97
CA GLY A 178 -3.89 -20.44 -7.91
C GLY A 178 -4.21 -19.93 -6.49
N PRO A 179 -3.27 -19.34 -5.73
CA PRO A 179 -3.47 -18.88 -4.34
C PRO A 179 -4.25 -17.57 -4.18
N PHE A 180 -4.36 -16.77 -5.25
CA PHE A 180 -4.92 -15.41 -5.24
C PHE A 180 -6.31 -15.33 -5.89
N SER A 181 -6.97 -16.45 -6.18
CA SER A 181 -8.32 -16.44 -6.77
C SER A 181 -9.35 -16.00 -5.71
N PHE A 182 -9.81 -14.75 -5.82
CA PHE A 182 -10.89 -14.19 -5.00
C PHE A 182 -12.24 -14.60 -5.56
N THR A 183 -12.69 -15.80 -5.23
CA THR A 183 -14.08 -16.25 -5.42
C THR A 183 -14.60 -16.33 -6.88
N GLU A 184 -15.71 -17.02 -7.08
CA GLU A 184 -16.32 -17.32 -8.38
C GLU A 184 -17.02 -16.11 -9.06
N GLU A 185 -17.03 -14.91 -8.47
CA GLU A 185 -17.79 -13.77 -9.03
C GLU A 185 -17.02 -12.44 -9.10
N THR A 186 -16.90 -11.95 -10.34
CA THR A 186 -16.79 -10.57 -10.85
C THR A 186 -15.56 -9.69 -10.56
N ASP A 187 -14.86 -9.78 -9.43
CA ASP A 187 -13.73 -8.88 -9.16
C ASP A 187 -12.39 -9.63 -9.12
N ARG A 188 -11.73 -9.74 -10.27
CA ARG A 188 -10.38 -10.28 -10.35
C ARG A 188 -9.37 -9.22 -9.90
N TYR A 189 -8.40 -9.62 -9.07
CA TYR A 189 -7.29 -8.77 -8.64
C TYR A 189 -5.97 -9.32 -9.16
N GLN A 190 -4.97 -8.45 -9.33
CA GLN A 190 -3.58 -8.82 -9.56
C GLN A 190 -2.72 -8.44 -8.35
N LEU A 191 -1.71 -9.25 -8.05
CA LEU A 191 -0.72 -9.01 -7.01
C LEU A 191 0.65 -8.83 -7.64
N LYS A 192 1.19 -7.62 -7.55
CA LYS A 192 2.53 -7.31 -8.05
C LYS A 192 3.47 -7.05 -6.88
N VAL A 193 4.55 -7.81 -6.78
CA VAL A 193 5.60 -7.65 -5.77
C VAL A 193 6.80 -6.92 -6.39
N ARG A 194 7.41 -6.02 -5.63
CA ARG A 194 8.63 -5.31 -6.01
C ARG A 194 9.50 -5.05 -4.78
N TRP A 195 10.79 -4.83 -5.01
CA TRP A 195 11.70 -4.34 -3.99
C TRP A 195 11.24 -3.00 -3.39
N SER A 196 11.52 -2.79 -2.10
CA SER A 196 11.27 -1.52 -1.40
C SER A 196 12.57 -0.79 -1.10
N ASP A 197 12.57 0.54 -1.24
CA ASP A 197 13.70 1.39 -0.84
C ASP A 197 13.80 1.58 0.69
N GLU A 198 12.87 0.98 1.45
CA GLU A 198 12.90 1.01 2.91
C GLU A 198 14.08 0.21 3.47
N ASP A 199 14.76 0.80 4.44
CA ASP A 199 15.78 0.08 5.21
C ASP A 199 15.13 -0.98 6.10
N ALA A 200 15.31 -2.25 5.73
CA ALA A 200 14.77 -3.38 6.48
C ALA A 200 15.25 -3.41 7.94
N ARG A 201 16.45 -2.90 8.24
CA ARG A 201 16.95 -2.78 9.63
C ARG A 201 16.12 -1.78 10.44
N SER A 202 15.76 -0.66 9.82
CA SER A 202 14.93 0.36 10.46
C SER A 202 13.52 -0.17 10.71
N VAL A 203 12.94 -0.91 9.75
CA VAL A 203 11.64 -1.58 9.93
C VAL A 203 11.71 -2.65 11.02
N TRP A 204 12.78 -3.46 11.06
CA TRP A 204 12.97 -4.51 12.07
C TRP A 204 12.82 -3.97 13.50
N LYS A 205 13.48 -2.83 13.79
CA LYS A 205 13.42 -2.16 15.09
C LYS A 205 12.03 -1.63 15.45
N ILE A 206 11.14 -1.49 14.48
CA ILE A 206 9.75 -1.06 14.71
C ILE A 206 8.86 -2.27 15.00
N VAL A 207 9.12 -3.40 14.33
CA VAL A 207 8.25 -4.58 14.41
C VAL A 207 8.62 -5.56 15.53
N THR A 208 9.85 -5.50 16.07
CA THR A 208 10.33 -6.41 17.11
C THR A 208 11.53 -5.87 17.90
N ASP A 209 11.70 -6.37 19.12
CA ASP A 209 12.88 -6.13 19.98
C ASP A 209 13.96 -7.22 19.84
N GLU A 210 13.75 -8.21 18.97
CA GLU A 210 14.68 -9.31 18.78
C GLU A 210 15.98 -8.88 18.07
N PRO A 211 17.08 -9.64 18.25
CA PRO A 211 18.33 -9.39 17.52
C PRO A 211 18.08 -9.28 16.02
N LEU A 212 18.77 -8.34 15.40
CA LEU A 212 18.68 -8.11 13.96
C LEU A 212 18.94 -9.40 13.20
N ARG A 213 18.00 -9.76 12.34
CA ARG A 213 18.13 -10.86 11.38
C ARG A 213 18.31 -10.31 9.97
N LEU A 214 18.87 -11.14 9.10
CA LEU A 214 18.86 -10.85 7.68
C LEU A 214 17.40 -10.69 7.23
N SER A 215 17.10 -9.53 6.66
CA SER A 215 15.75 -9.17 6.23
C SER A 215 15.80 -8.29 5.00
N LEU A 216 14.78 -8.41 4.15
CA LEU A 216 14.65 -7.67 2.89
C LEU A 216 13.28 -7.00 2.82
N ALA A 217 13.24 -5.75 2.35
CA ALA A 217 12.01 -4.97 2.29
C ALA A 217 11.37 -5.04 0.89
N TYR A 218 10.05 -5.21 0.86
CA TYR A 218 9.27 -5.32 -0.36
C TYR A 218 7.96 -4.54 -0.25
N VAL A 219 7.40 -4.21 -1.42
CA VAL A 219 6.06 -3.66 -1.58
C VAL A 219 5.26 -4.59 -2.48
N ALA A 220 4.07 -4.98 -2.03
CA ALA A 220 3.09 -5.68 -2.85
C ALA A 220 1.91 -4.76 -3.16
N THR A 221 1.61 -4.60 -4.44
CA THR A 221 0.48 -3.82 -4.94
C THR A 221 -0.66 -4.76 -5.33
N ILE A 222 -1.82 -4.56 -4.72
CA ILE A 222 -3.09 -5.22 -5.06
C ILE A 222 -3.91 -4.24 -5.89
N SER A 223 -4.21 -4.58 -7.15
CA SER A 223 -5.04 -3.75 -8.03
C SER A 223 -6.10 -4.60 -8.75
N PRO A 224 -7.26 -4.05 -9.13
CA PRO A 224 -8.24 -4.81 -9.90
C PRO A 224 -7.70 -5.07 -11.31
N ILE A 225 -8.01 -6.24 -11.87
CA ILE A 225 -7.79 -6.55 -13.28
C ILE A 225 -8.91 -5.89 -14.06
N ARG A 226 -8.58 -4.92 -14.91
CA ARG A 226 -9.56 -4.34 -15.82
C ARG A 226 -9.80 -5.32 -16.96
N HIS A 227 -11.07 -5.67 -17.20
CA HIS A 227 -11.47 -6.26 -18.47
C HIS A 227 -11.59 -5.10 -19.47
N ASP A 228 -10.70 -5.06 -20.44
CA ASP A 228 -10.82 -4.23 -21.64
C ASP A 228 -11.91 -4.79 -22.57
#